data_AF-A0A8X7WRC5-F1
#
_entry.id   AF-A0A8X7WRC5-F1
#
_cell.length_a   1.000
_cell.length_b   1.000
_cell.length_c   1.000
_cell.angle_alpha   90.00
_cell.angle_beta   90.00
_cell.angle_gamma   90.00
#
_symmetry.space_group_name_H-M   'P 1'
#
loop_
_entity.id
_entity.type
_entity.pdbx_description
1 polymer ?
#
loop_
_entity_poly.entity_id
_entity_poly.type
_entity_poly.pdbx_seq_one_letter_code
_entity_poly.pdbx_strand_id
1 'polypeptide(L)'
;MDVMYDGSRITYNVIGGIVDLYVFAEPSPKAVMNQYTEFVGRSAPMPYWSFGFHQCRYGYNNVSDLESVVDGYAKAGILLEVMWTDIDYMDGYKDFTLDPVNFPEDKMKSFVDTLHKNGQKYVLILDPALSGEVWPGKVYYPDFLNPAAATYWSNEIKMFLQILPLDGLWLDMNELSNFITSPMTPGSSLDDPPYKINNLGHSPSYGGYNGKRPFLLSRSTFVSSGNTRLIERDNAAKWEDLAYSIPGILNFGLFGIPMVGADICGFADDTTEELCRRWIQLRAFYPFARDHSSIGTARQELYLWDSVASSARKVLGLRMRLLPHLYTLMYEAHVSGMPIARPLFFSFPRDTNTYEISSQFLIGKSIMISPALEQGTVSVDAISPPETGSICSTIPLPSVEILASTLDLILPPITSMFMFEKPASLRTSRPTISDDGENIQMGEEGGNRDWTLVKFRCYVNGKSVVLRSEVVNPEYASKMKWSIGKVTFVAFENMESLKTYEVRTGERCRGQESLFLRRLFLDWLLLGKKFEMRMKLT
;
A
#
# COMPACT_ATOMS: atom_id res chain seq x y z
N MET A 1 -17.84 1.22 22.73
CA MET A 1 -17.36 1.75 24.03
C MET A 1 -16.98 3.19 23.83
N ASP A 2 -17.00 4.02 24.86
CA ASP A 2 -16.37 5.35 24.78
C ASP A 2 -14.99 5.30 25.41
N VAL A 3 -14.03 5.98 24.79
CA VAL A 3 -12.69 6.20 25.34
C VAL A 3 -12.50 7.70 25.48
N MET A 4 -12.50 8.17 26.73
CA MET A 4 -12.36 9.59 27.06
C MET A 4 -10.93 9.89 27.46
N TYR A 5 -10.32 10.89 26.84
CA TYR A 5 -8.97 11.38 27.16
C TYR A 5 -9.01 12.88 27.43
N ASP A 6 -8.53 13.31 28.59
CA ASP A 6 -8.53 14.72 29.03
C ASP A 6 -7.13 15.38 29.02
N GLY A 7 -6.14 14.71 28.42
CA GLY A 7 -4.72 15.08 28.51
C GLY A 7 -4.00 14.38 29.67
N SER A 8 -4.63 14.29 30.84
CA SER A 8 -4.04 13.75 32.07
C SER A 8 -4.47 12.33 32.40
N ARG A 9 -5.65 11.92 31.95
CA ARG A 9 -6.30 10.64 32.25
C ARG A 9 -6.98 10.09 31.01
N ILE A 10 -6.92 8.76 30.86
CA ILE A 10 -7.73 7.98 29.94
C ILE A 10 -8.75 7.16 30.72
N THR A 11 -10.01 7.12 30.24
CA THR A 11 -11.12 6.40 30.88
C THR A 11 -11.91 5.63 29.84
N TYR A 12 -12.20 4.35 30.13
CA TYR A 12 -12.91 3.43 29.24
C TYR A 12 -14.33 3.17 29.78
N ASN A 13 -15.36 3.58 29.05
CA ASN A 13 -16.75 3.28 29.37
C ASN A 13 -17.25 2.17 28.44
N VAL A 14 -17.26 0.93 28.95
CA VAL A 14 -17.61 -0.28 28.20
C VAL A 14 -18.98 -0.80 28.63
N ILE A 15 -19.83 -1.16 27.65
CA ILE A 15 -21.24 -1.55 27.87
C ILE A 15 -21.45 -3.04 28.18
N GLY A 16 -20.39 -3.84 28.27
CA GLY A 16 -20.45 -5.27 28.52
C GLY A 16 -19.09 -5.96 28.33
N GLY A 17 -19.08 -7.29 28.44
CA GLY A 17 -17.85 -8.09 28.36
C GLY A 17 -17.04 -8.07 29.66
N ILE A 18 -15.71 -8.20 29.54
CA ILE A 18 -14.75 -8.16 30.64
C ILE A 18 -13.68 -7.08 30.38
N VAL A 19 -12.97 -6.68 31.43
CA VAL A 19 -11.72 -5.90 31.28
C VAL A 19 -10.58 -6.89 31.09
N ASP A 20 -10.16 -7.09 29.85
CA ASP A 20 -8.94 -7.82 29.49
C ASP A 20 -7.94 -6.83 28.88
N LEU A 21 -6.90 -6.48 29.65
CA LEU A 21 -6.03 -5.33 29.39
C LEU A 21 -4.57 -5.77 29.25
N TYR A 22 -4.00 -5.49 28.07
CA TYR A 22 -2.62 -5.81 27.73
C TYR A 22 -1.76 -4.54 27.70
N VAL A 23 -0.56 -4.61 28.28
CA VAL A 23 0.38 -3.48 28.37
C VAL A 23 1.71 -3.86 27.72
N PHE A 24 2.01 -3.23 26.59
CA PHE A 24 3.21 -3.48 25.80
C PHE A 24 4.34 -2.51 26.21
N ALA A 25 5.09 -2.87 27.25
CA ALA A 25 6.07 -2.00 27.93
C ALA A 25 7.47 -1.98 27.27
N GLU A 26 7.51 -1.75 25.96
CA GLU A 26 8.74 -1.82 25.15
C GLU A 26 9.41 -0.43 24.96
N PRO A 27 10.76 -0.34 24.92
CA PRO A 27 11.48 0.94 24.99
C PRO A 27 11.55 1.70 23.66
N SER A 28 10.81 1.28 22.62
CA SER A 28 10.73 1.98 21.34
C SER A 28 9.42 1.68 20.60
N PRO A 29 8.91 2.62 19.75
CA PRO A 29 7.70 2.40 18.96
C PRO A 29 7.77 1.13 18.09
N LYS A 30 8.95 0.83 17.53
CA LYS A 30 9.18 -0.42 16.78
C LYS A 30 8.94 -1.67 17.66
N ALA A 31 9.47 -1.68 18.87
CA ALA A 31 9.37 -2.85 19.74
C ALA A 31 7.93 -3.02 20.27
N VAL A 32 7.23 -1.92 20.58
CA VAL A 32 5.78 -1.92 20.89
C VAL A 32 4.98 -2.54 19.73
N MET A 33 5.19 -2.08 18.49
CA MET A 33 4.51 -2.64 17.31
C MET A 33 4.83 -4.12 17.08
N ASN A 34 6.08 -4.53 17.33
CA ASN A 34 6.45 -5.93 17.25
C ASN A 34 5.67 -6.77 18.26
N GLN A 35 5.63 -6.37 19.54
CA GLN A 35 4.95 -7.11 20.60
C GLN A 35 3.43 -7.12 20.41
N TYR A 36 2.84 -5.99 20.02
CA TYR A 36 1.41 -5.85 19.74
C TYR A 36 0.96 -6.82 18.63
N THR A 37 1.61 -6.78 17.46
CA THR A 37 1.24 -7.66 16.33
C THR A 37 1.71 -9.10 16.49
N GLU A 38 2.65 -9.40 17.38
CA GLU A 38 2.93 -10.77 17.80
C GLU A 38 1.76 -11.33 18.63
N PHE A 39 1.13 -10.49 19.46
CA PHE A 39 -0.04 -10.85 20.25
C PHE A 39 -1.34 -10.91 19.44
N VAL A 40 -1.65 -9.87 18.64
CA VAL A 40 -2.93 -9.79 17.88
C VAL A 40 -2.89 -10.47 16.52
N GLY A 41 -1.74 -10.99 16.09
CA GLY A 41 -1.53 -11.56 14.76
C GLY A 41 -0.81 -10.59 13.82
N ARG A 42 0.12 -11.14 13.05
CA ARG A 42 0.91 -10.40 12.06
C ARG A 42 0.05 -10.06 10.84
N SER A 43 0.37 -8.95 10.18
CA SER A 43 -0.31 -8.56 8.94
C SER A 43 -0.10 -9.61 7.84
N ALA A 44 -1.14 -9.94 7.08
CA ALA A 44 -1.00 -10.84 5.93
C ALA A 44 -0.09 -10.20 4.86
N PRO A 45 0.75 -10.98 4.17
CA PRO A 45 1.51 -10.46 3.05
C PRO A 45 0.56 -10.08 1.91
N MET A 46 0.91 -9.07 1.13
CA MET A 46 0.11 -8.57 -0.01
C MET A 46 0.80 -8.92 -1.34
N PRO A 47 0.08 -9.27 -2.43
CA PRO A 47 0.71 -9.65 -3.68
C PRO A 47 1.27 -8.40 -4.39
N TYR A 48 2.28 -8.60 -5.24
CA TYR A 48 3.09 -7.51 -5.79
C TYR A 48 2.27 -6.49 -6.58
N TRP A 49 1.33 -6.96 -7.41
CA TRP A 49 0.41 -6.14 -8.21
C TRP A 49 -0.46 -5.22 -7.33
N SER A 50 -0.74 -5.60 -6.08
CA SER A 50 -1.60 -4.78 -5.20
C SER A 50 -0.97 -3.47 -4.73
N PHE A 51 0.32 -3.27 -5.01
CA PHE A 51 1.00 -1.98 -4.85
C PHE A 51 0.94 -1.11 -6.10
N GLY A 52 0.32 -1.56 -7.20
CA GLY A 52 0.08 -0.77 -8.40
C GLY A 52 -0.88 0.39 -8.17
N PHE A 53 -1.46 0.90 -9.27
CA PHE A 53 -2.53 1.91 -9.23
C PHE A 53 -3.87 1.27 -9.60
N HIS A 54 -4.90 1.62 -8.84
CA HIS A 54 -6.24 1.04 -8.92
C HIS A 54 -7.25 2.11 -9.36
N GLN A 55 -8.13 1.79 -10.31
CA GLN A 55 -9.28 2.63 -10.68
C GLN A 55 -10.58 1.91 -10.34
N CYS A 56 -11.50 2.62 -9.69
CA CYS A 56 -12.86 2.21 -9.38
C CYS A 56 -13.82 3.41 -9.56
N ARG A 57 -15.12 3.17 -9.57
CA ARG A 57 -16.18 4.19 -9.46
C ARG A 57 -17.50 3.47 -9.20
N TYR A 58 -18.35 4.05 -8.35
CA TYR A 58 -19.77 3.71 -8.30
C TYR A 58 -20.50 4.49 -9.40
N GLY A 59 -21.20 3.79 -10.28
CA GLY A 59 -21.88 4.34 -11.45
C GLY A 59 -21.06 4.26 -12.74
N TYR A 60 -20.38 3.15 -12.99
CA TYR A 60 -19.97 2.80 -14.37
C TYR A 60 -21.15 2.19 -15.11
N ASN A 61 -21.36 2.58 -16.38
CA ASN A 61 -22.64 2.34 -17.04
C ASN A 61 -22.81 0.93 -17.63
N ASN A 62 -21.72 0.32 -18.12
CA ASN A 62 -21.69 -0.99 -18.80
C ASN A 62 -20.23 -1.37 -19.13
N VAL A 63 -20.01 -2.56 -19.71
CA VAL A 63 -18.66 -3.04 -20.11
C VAL A 63 -17.92 -2.06 -21.02
N SER A 64 -18.60 -1.36 -21.94
CA SER A 64 -17.94 -0.43 -22.86
C SER A 64 -17.47 0.85 -22.18
N ASP A 65 -18.11 1.26 -21.08
CA ASP A 65 -17.61 2.32 -20.20
C ASP A 65 -16.28 1.87 -19.54
N LEU A 66 -16.23 0.65 -19.00
CA LEU A 66 -15.01 0.07 -18.42
C LEU A 66 -13.87 -0.02 -19.43
N GLU A 67 -14.14 -0.51 -20.64
CA GLU A 67 -13.18 -0.54 -21.76
C GLU A 67 -12.65 0.87 -22.07
N SER A 68 -13.53 1.86 -22.16
CA SER A 68 -13.16 3.25 -22.46
C SER A 68 -12.28 3.89 -21.38
N VAL A 69 -12.46 3.51 -20.11
CA VAL A 69 -11.63 3.96 -18.99
C VAL A 69 -10.22 3.37 -19.09
N VAL A 70 -10.11 2.06 -19.34
CA VAL A 70 -8.82 1.37 -19.51
C VAL A 70 -8.06 1.96 -20.71
N ASP A 71 -8.74 2.18 -21.84
CA ASP A 71 -8.18 2.85 -23.02
C ASP A 71 -7.78 4.30 -22.73
N GLY A 72 -8.54 5.03 -21.92
CA GLY A 72 -8.23 6.39 -21.47
C GLY A 72 -6.91 6.45 -20.71
N TYR A 73 -6.71 5.53 -19.75
CA TYR A 73 -5.45 5.39 -19.01
C TYR A 73 -4.27 5.05 -19.93
N ALA A 74 -4.44 4.05 -20.81
CA ALA A 74 -3.42 3.63 -21.76
C ALA A 74 -3.01 4.76 -22.72
N LYS A 75 -3.99 5.45 -23.32
CA LYS A 75 -3.79 6.59 -24.23
C LYS A 75 -3.12 7.78 -23.54
N ALA A 76 -3.43 8.02 -22.27
CA ALA A 76 -2.79 9.06 -21.47
C ALA A 76 -1.38 8.68 -20.97
N GLY A 77 -0.92 7.44 -21.20
CA GLY A 77 0.35 6.93 -20.69
C GLY A 77 0.41 6.88 -19.16
N ILE A 78 -0.74 6.73 -18.51
CA ILE A 78 -0.86 6.58 -17.05
C ILE A 78 -0.99 5.08 -16.74
N LEU A 79 -0.12 4.56 -15.86
CA LEU A 79 -0.11 3.14 -15.54
C LEU A 79 -1.31 2.78 -14.67
N LEU A 80 -2.17 1.90 -15.19
CA LEU A 80 -3.32 1.31 -14.50
C LEU A 80 -3.05 -0.18 -14.31
N GLU A 81 -2.93 -0.63 -13.07
CA GLU A 81 -2.66 -2.03 -12.74
C GLU A 81 -3.98 -2.81 -12.54
N VAL A 82 -4.96 -2.20 -11.88
CA VAL A 82 -6.18 -2.90 -11.44
C VAL A 82 -7.43 -2.09 -11.79
N MET A 83 -8.35 -2.69 -12.55
CA MET A 83 -9.68 -2.14 -12.78
C MET A 83 -10.69 -2.77 -11.83
N TRP A 84 -11.64 -1.96 -11.36
CA TRP A 84 -12.63 -2.36 -10.36
C TRP A 84 -14.04 -2.05 -10.83
N THR A 85 -15.00 -2.89 -10.44
CA THR A 85 -16.43 -2.61 -10.54
C THR A 85 -17.08 -2.58 -9.16
N ASP A 86 -17.85 -1.52 -8.94
CA ASP A 86 -18.82 -1.41 -7.85
C ASP A 86 -20.12 -2.18 -8.19
N ILE A 87 -21.15 -2.07 -7.34
CA ILE A 87 -22.41 -2.84 -7.40
C ILE A 87 -23.18 -2.74 -8.73
N ASP A 88 -22.80 -1.79 -9.60
CA ASP A 88 -23.32 -1.62 -10.96
C ASP A 88 -23.25 -2.92 -11.80
N TYR A 89 -22.25 -3.78 -11.55
CA TYR A 89 -22.07 -5.01 -12.32
C TYR A 89 -23.18 -6.05 -12.10
N MET A 90 -23.88 -5.98 -10.96
CA MET A 90 -24.80 -7.01 -10.48
C MET A 90 -26.18 -6.88 -11.13
N ASP A 91 -26.86 -8.00 -11.40
CA ASP A 91 -28.29 -7.99 -11.69
C ASP A 91 -29.02 -7.45 -10.45
N GLY A 92 -29.54 -6.22 -10.53
CA GLY A 92 -30.34 -5.59 -9.47
C GLY A 92 -29.67 -5.62 -8.09
N TYR A 93 -28.36 -5.34 -8.04
CA TYR A 93 -27.54 -5.29 -6.82
C TYR A 93 -27.48 -6.61 -6.03
N LYS A 94 -27.65 -7.76 -6.71
CA LYS A 94 -27.54 -9.09 -6.12
C LYS A 94 -26.12 -9.64 -6.26
N ASP A 95 -25.48 -9.92 -5.13
CA ASP A 95 -24.21 -10.65 -5.04
C ASP A 95 -24.20 -11.92 -5.92
N PHE A 96 -23.02 -12.24 -6.48
CA PHE A 96 -22.79 -13.38 -7.37
C PHE A 96 -23.63 -13.43 -8.66
N THR A 97 -24.13 -12.28 -9.13
CA THR A 97 -24.83 -12.15 -10.42
C THR A 97 -24.13 -11.16 -11.35
N LEU A 98 -24.53 -11.13 -12.63
CA LEU A 98 -24.10 -10.14 -13.62
C LEU A 98 -25.33 -9.54 -14.29
N ASP A 99 -25.39 -8.21 -14.45
CA ASP A 99 -26.48 -7.53 -15.18
C ASP A 99 -26.51 -8.04 -16.64
N PRO A 100 -27.59 -8.69 -17.10
CA PRO A 100 -27.64 -9.32 -18.43
C PRO A 100 -27.72 -8.34 -19.61
N VAL A 101 -27.86 -7.04 -19.35
CA VAL A 101 -27.93 -5.97 -20.35
C VAL A 101 -26.64 -5.14 -20.36
N ASN A 102 -26.23 -4.65 -19.19
CA ASN A 102 -25.12 -3.72 -19.02
C ASN A 102 -23.77 -4.42 -18.83
N PHE A 103 -23.75 -5.54 -18.12
CA PHE A 103 -22.54 -6.31 -17.78
C PHE A 103 -22.66 -7.80 -18.14
N PRO A 104 -23.11 -8.17 -19.37
CA PRO A 104 -23.39 -9.56 -19.70
C PRO A 104 -22.13 -10.42 -19.67
N GLU A 105 -22.32 -11.68 -19.27
CA GLU A 105 -21.26 -12.65 -18.96
C GLU A 105 -20.19 -12.80 -20.05
N ASP A 106 -20.60 -12.86 -21.32
CA ASP A 106 -19.70 -13.02 -22.47
C ASP A 106 -18.76 -11.82 -22.65
N LYS A 107 -19.29 -10.60 -22.49
CA LYS A 107 -18.50 -9.37 -22.55
C LYS A 107 -17.62 -9.21 -21.32
N MET A 108 -18.12 -9.51 -20.12
CA MET A 108 -17.33 -9.46 -18.89
C MET A 108 -16.14 -10.43 -18.94
N LYS A 109 -16.35 -11.66 -19.42
CA LYS A 109 -15.27 -12.61 -19.70
C LYS A 109 -14.24 -12.03 -20.67
N SER A 110 -14.69 -11.51 -21.81
CA SER A 110 -13.81 -10.91 -22.83
C SER A 110 -13.01 -9.71 -22.31
N PHE A 111 -13.63 -8.87 -21.46
CA PHE A 111 -13.01 -7.73 -20.82
C PHE A 111 -11.91 -8.16 -19.84
N VAL A 112 -12.21 -9.08 -18.92
CA VAL A 112 -11.23 -9.59 -17.95
C VAL A 112 -10.11 -10.36 -18.63
N ASP A 113 -10.41 -11.19 -19.64
CA ASP A 113 -9.40 -11.84 -20.48
C ASP A 113 -8.45 -10.83 -21.13
N THR A 114 -8.95 -9.64 -21.48
CA THR A 114 -8.14 -8.56 -22.08
C THR A 114 -7.26 -7.87 -21.05
N LEU A 115 -7.79 -7.58 -19.85
CA LEU A 115 -6.99 -7.12 -18.71
C LEU A 115 -5.85 -8.10 -18.40
N HIS A 116 -6.15 -9.41 -18.30
CA HIS A 116 -5.17 -10.45 -17.99
C HIS A 116 -4.11 -10.60 -19.09
N LYS A 117 -4.48 -10.49 -20.38
CA LYS A 117 -3.52 -10.46 -21.51
C LYS A 117 -2.58 -9.26 -21.45
N ASN A 118 -3.06 -8.13 -20.93
CA ASN A 118 -2.27 -6.90 -20.72
C ASN A 118 -1.47 -6.92 -19.40
N GLY A 119 -1.55 -8.00 -18.61
CA GLY A 119 -0.90 -8.10 -17.29
C GLY A 119 -1.63 -7.36 -16.16
N GLN A 120 -2.78 -6.76 -16.45
CA GLN A 120 -3.63 -6.05 -15.50
C GLN A 120 -4.48 -7.01 -14.68
N LYS A 121 -5.19 -6.46 -13.69
CA LYS A 121 -5.95 -7.20 -12.67
C LYS A 121 -7.38 -6.72 -12.56
N TYR A 122 -8.26 -7.60 -12.09
CA TYR A 122 -9.67 -7.32 -11.92
C TYR A 122 -10.16 -7.64 -10.50
N VAL A 123 -10.87 -6.69 -9.89
CA VAL A 123 -11.44 -6.78 -8.54
C VAL A 123 -12.90 -6.31 -8.58
N LEU A 124 -13.78 -6.97 -7.83
CA LEU A 124 -15.17 -6.55 -7.69
C LEU A 124 -15.61 -6.46 -6.22
N ILE A 125 -16.69 -5.71 -6.00
CA ILE A 125 -17.37 -5.60 -4.72
C ILE A 125 -18.30 -6.81 -4.47
N LEU A 126 -18.45 -7.19 -3.21
CA LEU A 126 -19.46 -8.10 -2.68
C LEU A 126 -19.99 -7.49 -1.38
N ASP A 127 -21.30 -7.53 -1.18
CA ASP A 127 -21.94 -7.07 0.04
C ASP A 127 -22.41 -8.26 0.88
N PRO A 128 -22.15 -8.30 2.20
CA PRO A 128 -22.76 -9.28 3.10
C PRO A 128 -24.24 -8.95 3.35
N ALA A 129 -24.94 -8.42 2.35
CA ALA A 129 -26.29 -7.87 2.36
C ALA A 129 -27.30 -8.99 2.45
N LEU A 130 -27.34 -9.56 3.65
CA LEU A 130 -28.36 -10.43 4.17
C LEU A 130 -29.45 -9.59 4.94
N SER A 131 -29.72 -9.77 6.25
CA SER A 131 -30.97 -9.31 6.94
C SER A 131 -31.13 -7.81 7.25
N GLY A 132 -31.64 -7.04 6.29
CA GLY A 132 -32.12 -5.68 6.50
C GLY A 132 -32.79 -5.09 5.26
N GLU A 133 -32.55 -3.81 5.04
CA GLU A 133 -32.69 -3.18 3.73
C GLU A 133 -31.32 -2.64 3.30
N VAL A 134 -30.82 -3.08 2.15
CA VAL A 134 -29.55 -2.65 1.52
C VAL A 134 -29.82 -2.45 0.02
N TRP A 135 -28.80 -2.33 -0.84
CA TRP A 135 -28.95 -2.03 -2.28
C TRP A 135 -29.98 -2.90 -3.05
N PRO A 136 -30.04 -4.24 -2.87
CA PRO A 136 -31.07 -5.08 -3.54
C PRO A 136 -32.46 -5.03 -2.87
N GLY A 137 -32.67 -4.19 -1.85
CA GLY A 137 -33.89 -4.16 -1.04
C GLY A 137 -33.80 -5.10 0.16
N LYS A 138 -34.78 -6.01 0.31
CA LYS A 138 -34.93 -6.91 1.49
C LYS A 138 -34.18 -8.23 1.34
N VAL A 139 -33.52 -8.67 2.42
CA VAL A 139 -32.50 -9.73 2.39
C VAL A 139 -32.42 -10.51 3.77
N TYR A 140 -31.57 -11.55 4.03
CA TYR A 140 -31.47 -12.41 5.29
C TYR A 140 -30.04 -12.93 5.80
N TYR A 141 -29.46 -12.49 6.94
CA TYR A 141 -27.97 -12.46 7.22
C TYR A 141 -27.13 -13.74 7.16
N PRO A 142 -25.89 -13.69 6.58
CA PRO A 142 -24.92 -14.76 6.78
C PRO A 142 -24.30 -14.59 8.17
N ASP A 143 -24.64 -15.49 9.08
CA ASP A 143 -24.00 -15.58 10.39
C ASP A 143 -22.60 -16.17 10.25
N PHE A 144 -21.60 -15.31 10.05
CA PHE A 144 -20.22 -15.74 9.87
C PHE A 144 -19.53 -16.27 11.16
N LEU A 145 -20.20 -16.26 12.31
CA LEU A 145 -19.78 -17.05 13.48
C LEU A 145 -20.18 -18.53 13.35
N ASN A 146 -21.14 -18.85 12.47
CA ASN A 146 -21.53 -20.20 12.13
C ASN A 146 -20.63 -20.77 11.01
N PRO A 147 -19.89 -21.88 11.25
CA PRO A 147 -19.03 -22.50 10.23
C PRO A 147 -19.77 -22.93 8.95
N ALA A 148 -21.08 -23.17 9.02
CA ALA A 148 -21.90 -23.46 7.85
C ALA A 148 -22.01 -22.25 6.90
N ALA A 149 -22.08 -21.02 7.43
CA ALA A 149 -22.11 -19.81 6.61
C ALA A 149 -20.77 -19.56 5.92
N ALA A 150 -19.64 -19.80 6.59
CA ALA A 150 -18.31 -19.75 5.97
C ALA A 150 -18.17 -20.78 4.83
N THR A 151 -18.75 -21.97 5.00
CA THR A 151 -18.79 -23.02 3.97
C THR A 151 -19.67 -22.61 2.77
N TYR A 152 -20.85 -22.07 3.04
CA TYR A 152 -21.76 -21.51 2.03
C TYR A 152 -21.07 -20.40 1.22
N TRP A 153 -20.55 -19.37 1.89
CA TRP A 153 -19.87 -18.23 1.27
C TRP A 153 -18.67 -18.65 0.40
N SER A 154 -17.88 -19.61 0.87
CA SER A 154 -16.76 -20.18 0.10
C SER A 154 -17.23 -20.92 -1.17
N ASN A 155 -18.41 -21.55 -1.12
CA ASN A 155 -18.98 -22.22 -2.29
C ASN A 155 -19.57 -21.23 -3.30
N GLU A 156 -20.26 -20.18 -2.85
CA GLU A 156 -20.80 -19.13 -3.74
C GLU A 156 -19.66 -18.41 -4.48
N ILE A 157 -18.61 -17.98 -3.77
CA ILE A 157 -17.39 -17.42 -4.40
C ILE A 157 -16.80 -18.40 -5.41
N LYS A 158 -16.69 -19.69 -5.07
CA LYS A 158 -16.15 -20.73 -5.96
C LYS A 158 -17.02 -20.97 -7.20
N MET A 159 -18.34 -20.83 -7.09
CA MET A 159 -19.26 -20.92 -8.22
C MET A 159 -19.14 -19.70 -9.12
N PHE A 160 -19.11 -18.50 -8.54
CA PHE A 160 -18.93 -17.27 -9.32
C PHE A 160 -17.56 -17.21 -10.03
N LEU A 161 -16.49 -17.70 -9.40
CA LEU A 161 -15.16 -17.81 -10.02
C LEU A 161 -15.09 -18.78 -11.22
N GLN A 162 -16.08 -19.65 -11.41
CA GLN A 162 -16.21 -20.46 -12.64
C GLN A 162 -16.90 -19.68 -13.78
N ILE A 163 -17.62 -18.60 -13.43
CA ILE A 163 -18.28 -17.70 -14.36
C ILE A 163 -17.29 -16.59 -14.76
N LEU A 164 -16.72 -15.86 -13.80
CA LEU A 164 -15.81 -14.74 -14.07
C LEU A 164 -14.53 -14.90 -13.23
N PRO A 165 -13.33 -14.99 -13.85
CA PRO A 165 -12.08 -15.09 -13.10
C PRO A 165 -11.76 -13.75 -12.43
N LEU A 166 -11.42 -13.75 -11.14
CA LEU A 166 -11.12 -12.55 -10.36
C LEU A 166 -9.73 -12.66 -9.74
N ASP A 167 -9.03 -11.52 -9.58
CA ASP A 167 -7.75 -11.44 -8.87
C ASP A 167 -7.92 -11.04 -7.39
N GLY A 168 -9.05 -10.44 -7.05
CA GLY A 168 -9.37 -10.03 -5.68
C GLY A 168 -10.85 -9.70 -5.47
N LEU A 169 -11.21 -9.54 -4.20
CA LEU A 169 -12.54 -9.17 -3.74
C LEU A 169 -12.49 -7.93 -2.85
N TRP A 170 -13.56 -7.15 -2.87
CA TRP A 170 -13.83 -6.04 -1.96
C TRP A 170 -15.11 -6.36 -1.21
N LEU A 171 -15.01 -6.50 0.12
CA LEU A 171 -16.16 -6.65 1.00
C LEU A 171 -16.51 -5.27 1.55
N ASP A 172 -17.69 -4.77 1.18
CA ASP A 172 -18.20 -3.51 1.69
C ASP A 172 -19.40 -3.73 2.63
N MET A 173 -19.99 -2.65 3.14
CA MET A 173 -21.24 -2.68 3.92
C MET A 173 -21.21 -3.60 5.16
N ASN A 174 -20.01 -3.92 5.67
CA ASN A 174 -19.78 -5.01 6.60
C ASN A 174 -19.67 -4.58 8.08
N GLU A 175 -20.25 -3.44 8.45
CA GLU A 175 -20.36 -2.99 9.85
C GLU A 175 -21.27 -3.81 10.79
N LEU A 176 -22.28 -4.60 10.40
CA LEU A 176 -23.00 -4.70 9.12
C LEU A 176 -23.90 -3.47 8.93
N SER A 177 -23.91 -2.88 7.72
CA SER A 177 -24.75 -1.73 7.40
C SER A 177 -26.19 -2.13 7.10
N ASN A 178 -27.15 -1.27 7.46
CA ASN A 178 -28.59 -1.49 7.23
C ASN A 178 -29.29 -0.13 7.07
N PHE A 179 -30.05 0.05 6.00
CA PHE A 179 -30.76 1.31 5.70
C PHE A 179 -31.98 1.54 6.60
N ILE A 180 -32.45 0.51 7.31
CA ILE A 180 -33.55 0.60 8.28
C ILE A 180 -33.08 0.28 9.70
N THR A 181 -33.67 0.97 10.68
CA THR A 181 -33.53 0.63 12.11
C THR A 181 -34.72 -0.20 12.56
N SER A 182 -34.48 -1.44 13.00
CA SER A 182 -35.53 -2.29 13.58
C SER A 182 -36.11 -1.68 14.87
N PRO A 183 -37.40 -1.90 15.16
CA PRO A 183 -37.97 -1.48 16.45
C PRO A 183 -37.29 -2.24 17.60
N MET A 184 -37.02 -1.54 18.71
CA MET A 184 -36.45 -2.13 19.92
C MET A 184 -37.40 -3.18 20.52
N THR A 185 -36.84 -4.29 20.98
CA THR A 185 -37.56 -5.33 21.72
C THR A 185 -38.02 -4.75 23.08
N PRO A 186 -39.33 -4.75 23.40
CA PRO A 186 -39.84 -4.15 24.64
C PRO A 186 -39.17 -4.74 25.89
N GLY A 187 -38.51 -3.89 26.67
CA GLY A 187 -37.81 -4.29 27.90
C GLY A 187 -36.42 -4.91 27.70
N SER A 188 -35.89 -4.96 26.46
CA SER A 188 -34.51 -5.42 26.19
C SER A 188 -33.50 -4.36 26.61
N SER A 189 -32.70 -4.65 27.63
CA SER A 189 -31.52 -3.86 28.00
C SER A 189 -30.32 -4.05 27.06
N LEU A 190 -30.45 -4.86 26.01
CA LEU A 190 -29.48 -4.97 24.93
C LEU A 190 -29.78 -3.94 23.83
N ASP A 191 -31.06 -3.79 23.49
CA ASP A 191 -31.55 -2.85 22.47
C ASP A 191 -31.63 -1.42 23.04
N ASP A 192 -32.02 -1.31 24.32
CA ASP A 192 -32.05 -0.07 25.09
C ASP A 192 -31.05 -0.13 26.28
N PRO A 193 -29.72 -0.06 26.02
CA PRO A 193 -28.72 -0.20 27.08
C PRO A 193 -28.73 0.97 28.08
N PRO A 194 -28.46 0.73 29.37
CA PRO A 194 -28.54 1.75 30.42
C PRO A 194 -27.44 2.81 30.33
N TYR A 195 -26.32 2.50 29.68
CA TYR A 195 -25.31 3.47 29.28
C TYR A 195 -25.35 3.63 27.76
N LYS A 196 -25.48 4.87 27.27
CA LYS A 196 -25.46 5.20 25.84
C LYS A 196 -24.05 5.62 25.43
N ILE A 197 -23.41 4.82 24.57
CA ILE A 197 -22.16 5.18 23.92
C ILE A 197 -22.40 6.25 22.84
N ASN A 198 -21.37 7.02 22.50
CA ASN A 198 -21.39 7.95 21.37
C ASN A 198 -21.20 7.19 20.04
N ASN A 199 -22.24 6.48 19.60
CA ASN A 199 -22.11 5.41 18.61
C ASN A 199 -21.84 5.88 17.16
N LEU A 200 -20.70 5.46 16.61
CA LEU A 200 -20.41 5.38 15.17
C LEU A 200 -19.63 4.06 14.95
N GLY A 201 -20.29 3.03 14.40
CA GLY A 201 -19.95 1.61 14.63
C GLY A 201 -18.82 0.96 13.77
N HIS A 202 -18.53 -0.30 14.10
CA HIS A 202 -17.62 -1.25 13.40
C HIS A 202 -17.94 -2.73 13.74
N SER A 203 -17.79 -3.64 12.76
CA SER A 203 -17.68 -5.13 12.89
C SER A 203 -16.65 -5.75 11.89
N PRO A 204 -16.77 -6.99 11.33
CA PRO A 204 -15.85 -8.10 11.58
C PRO A 204 -14.91 -8.49 10.42
N SER A 205 -14.10 -9.57 10.59
CA SER A 205 -13.01 -9.99 9.68
C SER A 205 -13.23 -11.37 9.03
N TYR A 206 -12.55 -11.64 7.91
CA TYR A 206 -12.70 -12.87 7.10
C TYR A 206 -11.37 -13.55 6.73
N GLY A 207 -11.44 -14.86 6.42
CA GLY A 207 -10.32 -15.68 5.93
C GLY A 207 -10.39 -15.96 4.43
N GLY A 208 -9.23 -16.12 3.78
CA GLY A 208 -9.11 -16.28 2.31
C GLY A 208 -9.02 -17.72 1.80
N TYR A 209 -9.22 -17.88 0.49
CA TYR A 209 -9.13 -19.15 -0.27
C TYR A 209 -8.29 -19.01 -1.54
N ASN A 210 -7.98 -20.16 -2.17
CA ASN A 210 -7.10 -20.39 -3.33
C ASN A 210 -5.59 -20.35 -3.06
N GLY A 211 -4.84 -21.17 -3.82
CA GLY A 211 -3.39 -21.42 -3.66
C GLY A 211 -2.46 -20.27 -4.07
N LYS A 212 -2.98 -19.05 -4.15
CA LYS A 212 -2.24 -17.79 -4.37
C LYS A 212 -2.59 -16.83 -3.24
N ARG A 213 -1.67 -15.91 -2.91
CA ARG A 213 -1.84 -14.86 -1.90
C ARG A 213 -3.04 -13.98 -2.27
N PRO A 214 -4.14 -13.97 -1.47
CA PRO A 214 -5.38 -13.32 -1.87
C PRO A 214 -5.30 -11.79 -1.77
N PHE A 215 -6.14 -11.13 -2.57
CA PHE A 215 -6.50 -9.73 -2.36
C PHE A 215 -7.91 -9.65 -1.80
N LEU A 216 -8.02 -9.20 -0.55
CA LEU A 216 -9.28 -8.86 0.11
C LEU A 216 -9.22 -7.44 0.66
N LEU A 217 -10.06 -6.55 0.14
CA LEU A 217 -10.35 -5.25 0.75
C LEU A 217 -11.57 -5.40 1.68
N SER A 218 -11.53 -4.78 2.84
CA SER A 218 -12.66 -4.64 3.77
C SER A 218 -12.90 -3.15 4.03
N ARG A 219 -14.13 -2.76 4.39
CA ARG A 219 -14.39 -1.43 4.97
C ARG A 219 -14.35 -1.46 6.49
N SER A 220 -15.14 -2.33 7.11
CA SER A 220 -15.13 -2.50 8.56
C SER A 220 -14.01 -3.42 9.03
N THR A 221 -13.46 -3.14 10.22
CA THR A 221 -12.39 -3.92 10.85
C THR A 221 -12.45 -3.90 12.38
N PHE A 222 -11.73 -4.83 12.98
CA PHE A 222 -11.47 -4.94 14.42
C PHE A 222 -9.97 -5.20 14.66
N VAL A 223 -9.57 -5.34 15.92
CA VAL A 223 -8.24 -5.89 16.26
C VAL A 223 -8.07 -7.24 15.56
N SER A 224 -6.84 -7.54 15.10
CA SER A 224 -6.49 -8.72 14.28
C SER A 224 -6.93 -8.66 12.80
N SER A 225 -7.58 -7.59 12.32
CA SER A 225 -7.90 -7.43 10.89
C SER A 225 -6.69 -7.13 9.97
N GLY A 226 -5.45 -7.23 10.46
CA GLY A 226 -4.22 -7.09 9.66
C GLY A 226 -4.08 -8.10 8.51
N ASN A 227 -4.95 -9.13 8.47
CA ASN A 227 -5.08 -10.05 7.35
C ASN A 227 -5.93 -9.53 6.18
N THR A 228 -6.60 -8.39 6.37
CA THR A 228 -7.39 -7.69 5.35
C THR A 228 -6.76 -6.35 5.00
N ARG A 229 -7.21 -5.73 3.91
CA ARG A 229 -6.82 -4.36 3.51
C ARG A 229 -7.93 -3.40 3.90
N LEU A 230 -7.61 -2.10 3.90
CA LEU A 230 -8.57 -1.06 4.24
C LEU A 230 -8.58 0.12 3.29
N ILE A 231 -9.76 0.70 3.16
CA ILE A 231 -9.96 2.08 2.73
C ILE A 231 -10.47 2.89 3.93
N GLU A 232 -10.00 4.12 4.03
CA GLU A 232 -10.18 5.02 5.18
C GLU A 232 -11.59 5.66 5.29
N ARG A 233 -12.64 4.90 4.94
CA ARG A 233 -14.04 5.35 4.73
C ARG A 233 -14.25 6.20 3.48
N ASP A 234 -15.54 6.37 3.17
CA ASP A 234 -16.12 7.28 2.19
C ASP A 234 -15.74 8.75 2.51
N ASN A 235 -14.61 9.20 1.99
CA ASN A 235 -14.12 10.56 2.16
C ASN A 235 -14.79 11.54 1.19
N ALA A 236 -14.77 12.84 1.50
CA ALA A 236 -15.26 13.89 0.60
C ALA A 236 -14.13 14.49 -0.24
N ALA A 237 -14.48 15.10 -1.37
CA ALA A 237 -13.58 15.87 -2.24
C ALA A 237 -13.24 17.26 -1.65
N LYS A 238 -12.61 17.25 -0.47
CA LYS A 238 -12.27 18.45 0.34
C LYS A 238 -10.80 18.46 0.75
N TRP A 239 -10.24 19.65 1.02
CA TRP A 239 -8.84 19.80 1.43
C TRP A 239 -8.58 19.26 2.84
N GLU A 240 -9.59 19.30 3.69
CA GLU A 240 -9.62 18.72 5.02
C GLU A 240 -9.45 17.19 4.95
N ASP A 241 -10.26 16.51 4.13
CA ASP A 241 -10.16 15.06 3.87
C ASP A 241 -8.81 14.64 3.26
N LEU A 242 -8.22 15.48 2.40
CA LEU A 242 -6.86 15.28 1.90
C LEU A 242 -5.85 15.25 3.05
N ALA A 243 -5.96 16.17 4.01
CA ALA A 243 -5.09 16.24 5.18
C ALA A 243 -5.36 15.13 6.21
N TYR A 244 -6.64 14.83 6.50
CA TYR A 244 -7.05 13.78 7.45
C TYR A 244 -6.61 12.38 7.02
N SER A 245 -6.47 12.16 5.71
CA SER A 245 -5.95 10.89 5.16
C SER A 245 -4.50 10.57 5.55
N ILE A 246 -3.74 11.50 6.17
CA ILE A 246 -2.41 11.21 6.71
C ILE A 246 -2.52 10.58 8.12
N PRO A 247 -3.17 11.21 9.13
CA PRO A 247 -3.44 10.56 10.41
C PRO A 247 -4.10 9.18 10.30
N GLY A 248 -5.06 8.98 9.39
CA GLY A 248 -5.76 7.70 9.27
C GLY A 248 -4.86 6.57 8.79
N ILE A 249 -4.09 6.73 7.69
CA ILE A 249 -3.12 5.69 7.26
C ILE A 249 -2.06 5.40 8.33
N LEU A 250 -1.68 6.40 9.14
CA LEU A 250 -0.73 6.22 10.24
C LEU A 250 -1.35 5.41 11.39
N ASN A 251 -2.60 5.71 11.76
CA ASN A 251 -3.36 4.96 12.76
C ASN A 251 -3.58 3.50 12.33
N PHE A 252 -3.98 3.25 11.08
CA PHE A 252 -4.11 1.87 10.57
C PHE A 252 -2.78 1.12 10.52
N GLY A 253 -1.67 1.82 10.29
CA GLY A 253 -0.33 1.29 10.56
C GLY A 253 -0.17 0.79 11.99
N LEU A 254 -0.53 1.61 12.99
CA LEU A 254 -0.49 1.24 14.41
C LEU A 254 -1.47 0.11 14.77
N PHE A 255 -2.58 -0.03 14.06
CA PHE A 255 -3.53 -1.14 14.23
C PHE A 255 -3.08 -2.46 13.57
N GLY A 256 -1.87 -2.50 13.00
CA GLY A 256 -1.34 -3.69 12.33
C GLY A 256 -1.91 -3.94 10.93
N ILE A 257 -2.51 -2.91 10.31
CA ILE A 257 -3.12 -2.95 8.97
C ILE A 257 -2.30 -2.05 8.02
N PRO A 258 -1.13 -2.51 7.55
CA PRO A 258 -0.16 -1.69 6.82
C PRO A 258 -0.59 -1.37 5.38
N MET A 259 -1.61 -2.04 4.84
CA MET A 259 -2.08 -1.91 3.46
C MET A 259 -3.37 -1.09 3.41
N VAL A 260 -3.20 0.23 3.48
CA VAL A 260 -4.29 1.20 3.69
C VAL A 260 -4.12 2.45 2.80
N GLY A 261 -5.24 3.12 2.54
CA GLY A 261 -5.33 4.46 1.95
C GLY A 261 -6.78 4.98 1.99
N ALA A 262 -7.04 6.22 1.57
CA ALA A 262 -8.41 6.72 1.34
C ALA A 262 -8.90 6.42 -0.10
N ASP A 263 -9.84 7.21 -0.64
CA ASP A 263 -10.08 7.31 -2.10
C ASP A 263 -9.49 8.61 -2.70
N ILE A 264 -8.89 8.50 -3.89
CA ILE A 264 -8.09 9.58 -4.52
C ILE A 264 -9.07 10.57 -5.15
N CYS A 265 -8.80 11.86 -5.02
CA CYS A 265 -9.66 12.98 -5.45
C CYS A 265 -10.96 13.17 -4.64
N GLY A 266 -11.31 12.22 -3.77
CA GLY A 266 -12.49 12.19 -2.91
C GLY A 266 -13.56 11.25 -3.46
N PHE A 267 -14.28 10.54 -2.58
CA PHE A 267 -15.40 9.69 -2.98
C PHE A 267 -16.69 10.51 -3.17
N ALA A 268 -17.08 11.27 -2.16
CA ALA A 268 -18.25 12.15 -2.18
C ALA A 268 -17.88 13.58 -2.65
N ASP A 269 -18.87 14.33 -3.13
CA ASP A 269 -18.75 15.67 -3.71
C ASP A 269 -17.94 15.73 -5.05
N ASP A 270 -18.12 16.81 -5.82
CA ASP A 270 -17.38 17.04 -7.07
C ASP A 270 -15.95 17.54 -6.77
N THR A 271 -14.94 16.80 -7.25
CA THR A 271 -13.55 17.22 -7.11
C THR A 271 -13.18 18.38 -8.05
N THR A 272 -12.05 19.03 -7.79
CA THR A 272 -11.49 20.09 -8.66
C THR A 272 -10.12 19.67 -9.21
N GLU A 273 -9.74 20.22 -10.37
CA GLU A 273 -8.45 19.90 -11.00
C GLU A 273 -7.25 20.10 -10.05
N GLU A 274 -7.23 21.19 -9.29
CA GLU A 274 -6.14 21.43 -8.33
C GLU A 274 -6.13 20.40 -7.21
N LEU A 275 -7.29 20.16 -6.59
CA LEU A 275 -7.44 19.28 -5.45
C LEU A 275 -7.13 17.83 -5.83
N CYS A 276 -7.69 17.35 -6.94
CA CYS A 276 -7.40 16.03 -7.51
C CYS A 276 -5.91 15.88 -7.88
N ARG A 277 -5.29 16.94 -8.43
CA ARG A 277 -3.83 16.99 -8.69
C ARG A 277 -3.00 16.89 -7.41
N ARG A 278 -3.40 17.51 -6.29
CA ARG A 278 -2.71 17.35 -4.99
C ARG A 278 -2.93 15.96 -4.41
N TRP A 279 -4.14 15.41 -4.57
CA TRP A 279 -4.47 14.07 -4.13
C TRP A 279 -3.58 13.01 -4.75
N ILE A 280 -3.44 12.98 -6.07
CA ILE A 280 -2.56 12.00 -6.73
C ILE A 280 -1.07 12.22 -6.35
N GLN A 281 -0.64 13.48 -6.18
CA GLN A 281 0.72 13.80 -5.75
C GLN A 281 1.08 13.23 -4.38
N LEU A 282 0.14 13.25 -3.43
CA LEU A 282 0.28 12.65 -2.11
C LEU A 282 0.13 11.12 -2.16
N ARG A 283 -0.96 10.64 -2.75
CA ARG A 283 -1.43 9.27 -2.55
C ARG A 283 -0.77 8.23 -3.43
N ALA A 284 -0.03 8.64 -4.46
CA ALA A 284 0.92 7.76 -5.13
C ALA A 284 2.01 7.19 -4.18
N PHE A 285 2.18 7.75 -2.98
CA PHE A 285 3.08 7.22 -1.94
C PHE A 285 2.39 6.37 -0.88
N TYR A 286 1.06 6.29 -0.83
CA TYR A 286 0.34 5.50 0.19
C TYR A 286 0.53 4.00 -0.04
N PRO A 287 0.45 3.14 0.99
CA PRO A 287 0.53 1.69 0.80
C PRO A 287 -0.47 1.20 -0.26
N PHE A 288 -1.74 1.62 -0.14
CA PHE A 288 -2.79 1.37 -1.12
C PHE A 288 -3.22 2.67 -1.83
N ALA A 289 -3.34 2.61 -3.17
CA ALA A 289 -3.57 3.77 -4.05
C ALA A 289 -4.70 3.48 -5.06
N ARG A 290 -5.92 3.92 -4.72
CA ARG A 290 -7.14 3.78 -5.53
C ARG A 290 -7.80 5.14 -5.78
N ASP A 291 -8.13 5.41 -7.04
CA ASP A 291 -9.11 6.43 -7.44
C ASP A 291 -10.50 5.79 -7.47
N HIS A 292 -11.45 6.45 -6.80
CA HIS A 292 -12.82 6.01 -6.66
C HIS A 292 -13.72 7.20 -6.31
N SER A 293 -14.92 7.21 -6.89
CA SER A 293 -15.92 8.27 -6.76
C SER A 293 -17.31 7.66 -6.66
N SER A 294 -18.21 8.40 -5.99
CA SER A 294 -19.62 8.04 -5.83
C SER A 294 -20.43 8.26 -7.11
N ILE A 295 -21.59 7.61 -7.20
CA ILE A 295 -22.54 7.87 -8.28
C ILE A 295 -23.14 9.27 -8.13
N GLY A 296 -23.33 9.96 -9.26
CA GLY A 296 -23.89 11.32 -9.28
C GLY A 296 -22.88 12.46 -9.12
N THR A 297 -21.63 12.19 -8.73
CA THR A 297 -20.52 13.18 -8.86
C THR A 297 -19.95 13.19 -10.28
N ALA A 298 -19.18 14.22 -10.62
CA ALA A 298 -18.40 14.29 -11.84
C ALA A 298 -17.42 13.09 -11.97
N ARG A 299 -17.12 12.71 -13.22
CA ARG A 299 -16.03 11.78 -13.54
C ARG A 299 -14.69 12.44 -13.17
N GLN A 300 -13.74 11.68 -12.63
CA GLN A 300 -12.51 12.21 -12.05
C GLN A 300 -11.23 11.44 -12.41
N GLU A 301 -11.33 10.45 -13.30
CA GLU A 301 -10.20 9.63 -13.74
C GLU A 301 -8.99 10.50 -14.14
N LEU A 302 -7.80 10.08 -13.74
CA LEU A 302 -6.59 10.92 -13.76
C LEU A 302 -6.17 11.44 -15.15
N TYR A 303 -6.74 10.93 -16.23
CA TYR A 303 -6.52 11.39 -17.60
C TYR A 303 -7.42 12.57 -18.02
N LEU A 304 -8.45 12.95 -17.25
CA LEU A 304 -9.43 13.97 -17.64
C LEU A 304 -8.87 15.40 -17.67
N TRP A 305 -7.86 15.70 -16.83
CA TRP A 305 -7.18 16.99 -16.81
C TRP A 305 -5.68 16.84 -17.11
N ASP A 306 -5.14 17.65 -18.01
CA ASP A 306 -3.72 17.59 -18.39
C ASP A 306 -2.76 17.79 -17.20
N SER A 307 -3.10 18.66 -16.23
CA SER A 307 -2.23 18.89 -15.08
C SER A 307 -2.28 17.74 -14.05
N VAL A 308 -3.42 17.07 -13.92
CA VAL A 308 -3.59 15.83 -13.13
C VAL A 308 -2.82 14.70 -13.82
N ALA A 309 -3.05 14.47 -15.11
CA ALA A 309 -2.39 13.42 -15.90
C ALA A 309 -0.86 13.58 -15.90
N SER A 310 -0.36 14.81 -16.09
CA SER A 310 1.06 15.14 -16.02
C SER A 310 1.67 14.91 -14.64
N SER A 311 0.91 15.15 -13.57
CA SER A 311 1.33 14.84 -12.20
C SER A 311 1.31 13.33 -11.96
N ALA A 312 0.23 12.64 -12.30
CA ALA A 312 0.02 11.21 -12.17
C ALA A 312 1.15 10.41 -12.81
N ARG A 313 1.49 10.68 -14.08
CA ARG A 313 2.64 10.04 -14.77
C ARG A 313 3.95 10.15 -13.99
N LYS A 314 4.23 11.32 -13.39
CA LYS A 314 5.47 11.54 -12.62
C LYS A 314 5.48 10.76 -11.30
N VAL A 315 4.41 10.86 -10.52
CA VAL A 315 4.36 10.28 -9.16
C VAL A 315 4.08 8.78 -9.19
N LEU A 316 3.23 8.28 -10.08
CA LEU A 316 3.06 6.84 -10.31
C LEU A 316 4.32 6.25 -10.97
N GLY A 317 4.96 6.96 -11.90
CA GLY A 317 6.26 6.55 -12.43
C GLY A 317 7.37 6.48 -11.37
N LEU A 318 7.30 7.29 -10.30
CA LEU A 318 8.16 7.14 -9.13
C LEU A 318 7.73 5.96 -8.25
N ARG A 319 6.43 5.78 -7.99
CA ARG A 319 5.85 4.64 -7.26
C ARG A 319 6.29 3.30 -7.86
N MET A 320 6.19 3.13 -9.18
CA MET A 320 6.60 1.90 -9.86
C MET A 320 8.09 1.58 -9.66
N ARG A 321 8.95 2.61 -9.64
CA ARG A 321 10.39 2.47 -9.32
C ARG A 321 10.65 2.16 -7.84
N LEU A 322 9.70 2.47 -6.96
CA LEU A 322 9.74 2.17 -5.52
C LEU A 322 9.03 0.85 -5.15
N LEU A 323 8.38 0.14 -6.07
CA LEU A 323 7.68 -1.12 -5.78
C LEU A 323 8.54 -2.17 -5.05
N PRO A 324 9.80 -2.45 -5.44
CA PRO A 324 10.66 -3.38 -4.68
C PRO A 324 10.90 -2.93 -3.22
N HIS A 325 10.87 -1.62 -2.96
CA HIS A 325 10.97 -1.07 -1.62
C HIS A 325 9.66 -1.23 -0.84
N LEU A 326 8.52 -0.82 -1.41
CA LEU A 326 7.19 -0.99 -0.79
C LEU A 326 6.91 -2.46 -0.47
N TYR A 327 7.23 -3.36 -1.39
CA TYR A 327 7.09 -4.81 -1.20
C TYR A 327 8.02 -5.36 -0.10
N THR A 328 9.23 -4.83 0.04
CA THR A 328 10.12 -5.17 1.16
C THR A 328 9.61 -4.60 2.49
N LEU A 329 8.93 -3.45 2.49
CA LEU A 329 8.28 -2.93 3.69
C LEU A 329 7.06 -3.76 4.10
N MET A 330 6.32 -4.32 3.13
CA MET A 330 5.27 -5.30 3.40
C MET A 330 5.82 -6.56 4.09
N TYR A 331 7.00 -7.04 3.69
CA TYR A 331 7.71 -8.10 4.41
C TYR A 331 8.17 -7.66 5.82
N GLU A 332 8.67 -6.42 6.00
CA GLU A 332 8.99 -5.92 7.35
C GLU A 332 7.73 -5.85 8.25
N ALA A 333 6.57 -5.54 7.67
CA ALA A 333 5.28 -5.54 8.35
C ALA A 333 4.82 -6.96 8.72
N HIS A 334 4.84 -7.90 7.76
CA HIS A 334 4.48 -9.30 7.98
C HIS A 334 5.37 -9.97 9.06
N VAL A 335 6.68 -9.73 9.04
CA VAL A 335 7.61 -10.39 9.98
C VAL A 335 7.73 -9.68 11.33
N SER A 336 7.50 -8.36 11.41
CA SER A 336 7.77 -7.59 12.64
C SER A 336 6.75 -6.52 13.03
N GLY A 337 5.57 -6.49 12.39
CA GLY A 337 4.51 -5.53 12.68
C GLY A 337 4.80 -4.08 12.28
N MET A 338 5.94 -3.82 11.64
CA MET A 338 6.36 -2.47 11.28
C MET A 338 5.51 -1.91 10.14
N PRO A 339 4.80 -0.77 10.31
CA PRO A 339 3.95 -0.23 9.26
C PRO A 339 4.70 0.08 7.95
N ILE A 340 4.02 0.24 6.81
CA ILE A 340 4.67 0.71 5.57
C ILE A 340 4.83 2.23 5.60
N ALA A 341 3.73 2.96 5.81
CA ALA A 341 3.72 4.37 6.17
C ALA A 341 3.86 4.52 7.70
N ARG A 342 4.79 5.36 8.16
CA ARG A 342 5.17 5.49 9.58
C ARG A 342 5.17 6.95 10.02
N PRO A 343 4.75 7.25 11.27
CA PRO A 343 5.03 8.54 11.89
C PRO A 343 6.54 8.80 11.98
N LEU A 344 6.97 10.06 11.94
CA LEU A 344 8.40 10.41 11.97
C LEU A 344 9.09 9.90 13.24
N PHE A 345 8.38 9.90 14.39
CA PHE A 345 8.89 9.40 15.65
C PHE A 345 9.30 7.90 15.65
N PHE A 346 8.91 7.10 14.66
CA PHE A 346 9.42 5.72 14.52
C PHE A 346 10.91 5.67 14.16
N SER A 347 11.41 6.67 13.43
CA SER A 347 12.82 6.80 13.07
C SER A 347 13.56 7.78 13.96
N PHE A 348 12.84 8.75 14.56
CA PHE A 348 13.40 9.81 15.40
C PHE A 348 12.78 9.85 16.82
N PRO A 349 12.70 8.73 17.58
CA PRO A 349 11.99 8.63 18.87
C PRO A 349 12.63 9.40 20.04
N ARG A 350 13.62 10.25 19.77
CA ARG A 350 14.25 11.17 20.74
C ARG A 350 14.00 12.63 20.41
N ASP A 351 13.41 12.92 19.26
CA ASP A 351 13.04 14.26 18.85
C ASP A 351 11.54 14.46 19.09
N THR A 352 11.22 15.14 20.19
CA THR A 352 9.84 15.42 20.61
C THR A 352 9.07 16.27 19.59
N ASN A 353 9.76 17.02 18.74
CA ASN A 353 9.13 17.77 17.66
C ASN A 353 8.45 16.85 16.62
N THR A 354 8.79 15.56 16.59
CA THR A 354 8.20 14.58 15.66
C THR A 354 6.91 13.91 16.15
N TYR A 355 6.46 14.21 17.38
CA TYR A 355 5.36 13.49 18.01
C TYR A 355 3.98 13.97 17.55
N GLU A 356 3.83 15.28 17.32
CA GLU A 356 2.55 15.92 16.93
C GLU A 356 2.40 16.10 15.41
N ILE A 357 3.41 15.69 14.63
CA ILE A 357 3.43 15.83 13.17
C ILE A 357 2.35 14.96 12.54
N SER A 358 1.31 15.62 12.03
CA SER A 358 0.16 15.02 11.37
C SER A 358 0.11 15.27 9.86
N SER A 359 1.00 16.13 9.33
CA SER A 359 1.05 16.54 7.92
C SER A 359 2.20 15.92 7.11
N GLN A 360 3.11 15.17 7.75
CA GLN A 360 4.23 14.48 7.11
C GLN A 360 4.31 13.04 7.62
N PHE A 361 4.81 12.14 6.78
CA PHE A 361 5.05 10.73 7.15
C PHE A 361 6.29 10.17 6.46
N LEU A 362 6.75 9.02 6.96
CA LEU A 362 7.83 8.24 6.34
C LEU A 362 7.26 7.05 5.58
N ILE A 363 7.79 6.77 4.39
CA ILE A 363 7.76 5.42 3.80
C ILE A 363 9.02 4.69 4.26
N GLY A 364 8.80 3.62 5.03
CA GLY A 364 9.87 2.87 5.67
C GLY A 364 10.63 3.69 6.70
N LYS A 365 11.96 3.82 6.54
CA LYS A 365 12.85 4.49 7.52
C LYS A 365 13.53 5.75 6.97
N SER A 366 13.34 6.07 5.69
CA SER A 366 14.26 6.97 4.97
C SER A 366 13.66 7.79 3.83
N ILE A 367 12.38 7.59 3.48
CA ILE A 367 11.70 8.43 2.48
C ILE A 367 10.65 9.25 3.21
N MET A 368 10.84 10.56 3.30
CA MET A 368 9.88 11.47 3.94
C MET A 368 8.98 12.09 2.88
N ILE A 369 7.67 12.10 3.14
CA ILE A 369 6.65 12.70 2.28
C ILE A 369 6.15 13.98 2.96
N SER A 370 6.09 15.07 2.21
CA SER A 370 5.69 16.40 2.70
C SER A 370 4.81 17.09 1.64
N PRO A 371 3.50 16.81 1.65
CA PRO A 371 2.55 17.29 0.65
C PRO A 371 2.08 18.73 0.88
N ALA A 372 1.56 19.35 -0.17
CA ALA A 372 0.76 20.57 -0.06
C ALA A 372 -0.70 20.17 0.24
N LEU A 373 -1.23 20.63 1.36
CA LEU A 373 -2.55 20.26 1.90
C LEU A 373 -3.57 21.42 1.89
N GLU A 374 -3.21 22.54 1.26
CA GLU A 374 -4.02 23.76 1.19
C GLU A 374 -4.15 24.26 -0.24
N GLN A 375 -5.27 24.93 -0.53
CA GLN A 375 -5.59 25.45 -1.86
C GLN A 375 -4.69 26.62 -2.27
N GLY A 376 -4.23 26.65 -3.52
CA GLY A 376 -3.36 27.70 -4.06
C GLY A 376 -1.90 27.64 -3.57
N THR A 377 -1.58 26.76 -2.62
CA THR A 377 -0.27 26.69 -1.97
C THR A 377 0.81 26.18 -2.92
N VAL A 378 1.93 26.92 -3.03
CA VAL A 378 3.06 26.62 -3.92
C VAL A 378 4.36 26.22 -3.17
N SER A 379 4.37 26.35 -1.85
CA SER A 379 5.48 26.01 -0.94
C SER A 379 4.93 25.35 0.32
N VAL A 380 5.69 24.43 0.93
CA VAL A 380 5.27 23.72 2.16
C VAL A 380 6.37 23.86 3.20
N ASP A 381 6.01 24.36 4.38
CA ASP A 381 6.89 24.35 5.53
C ASP A 381 6.94 22.93 6.11
N ALA A 382 8.04 22.24 5.84
CA ALA A 382 8.27 20.85 6.24
C ALA A 382 9.33 20.78 7.34
N ILE A 383 9.02 20.09 8.44
CA ILE A 383 10.00 19.81 9.48
C ILE A 383 11.02 18.82 8.90
N SER A 384 12.29 19.23 8.90
CA SER A 384 13.42 18.31 8.72
C SER A 384 13.83 17.78 10.09
N PRO A 385 13.82 16.45 10.31
CA PRO A 385 14.38 15.85 11.52
C PRO A 385 15.86 16.27 11.72
N PRO A 386 16.34 16.35 12.98
CA PRO A 386 17.66 16.87 13.30
C PRO A 386 18.79 16.09 12.61
N GLU A 387 19.83 16.83 12.20
CA GLU A 387 20.94 16.30 11.41
C GLU A 387 21.69 15.17 12.12
N THR A 388 21.37 13.93 11.77
CA THR A 388 22.29 12.79 11.91
C THR A 388 23.31 12.79 10.76
N GLY A 389 23.88 13.96 10.43
CA GLY A 389 24.71 14.19 9.24
C GLY A 389 23.99 13.89 7.91
N SER A 390 22.67 13.81 7.95
CA SER A 390 21.82 13.39 6.84
C SER A 390 21.36 14.62 6.07
N ILE A 391 21.91 14.83 4.87
CA ILE A 391 21.40 15.86 3.96
C ILE A 391 19.99 15.45 3.56
N CYS A 392 19.00 16.11 4.15
CA CYS A 392 17.64 16.10 3.65
C CYS A 392 17.64 16.87 2.33
N SER A 393 18.01 16.20 1.23
CA SER A 393 17.89 16.79 -0.09
C SER A 393 16.41 16.87 -0.39
N THR A 394 15.79 18.01 -0.08
CA THR A 394 14.50 18.40 -0.61
C THR A 394 14.70 18.49 -2.12
N ILE A 395 14.36 17.41 -2.84
CA ILE A 395 14.34 17.41 -4.29
C ILE A 395 12.90 17.78 -4.66
N PRO A 396 12.62 19.00 -5.14
CA PRO A 396 11.30 19.33 -5.64
C PRO A 396 10.91 18.32 -6.71
N LEU A 397 9.65 17.88 -6.76
CA LEU A 397 9.17 16.98 -7.82
C LEU A 397 9.49 17.44 -9.27
N PRO A 398 9.56 18.73 -9.64
CA PRO A 398 10.07 19.14 -10.96
C PRO A 398 11.58 18.93 -11.17
N SER A 399 12.37 18.73 -10.12
CA SER A 399 13.84 18.58 -10.14
C SER A 399 14.31 17.12 -10.05
N VAL A 400 13.39 16.16 -10.00
CA VAL A 400 13.70 14.72 -10.00
C VAL A 400 14.08 14.28 -11.42
N GLU A 401 15.26 14.69 -11.89
CA GLU A 401 15.94 14.09 -13.06
C GLU A 401 16.48 12.68 -12.70
N ILE A 402 15.56 11.76 -12.39
CA ILE A 402 15.80 10.34 -12.63
C ILE A 402 15.69 10.15 -14.14
N LEU A 403 16.79 10.49 -14.83
CA LEU A 403 16.98 10.41 -16.28
C LEU A 403 16.34 9.14 -16.85
N ALA A 404 15.33 9.37 -17.69
CA ALA A 404 14.52 8.33 -18.31
C ALA A 404 15.28 7.70 -19.49
N SER A 405 15.80 6.49 -19.26
CA SER A 405 16.11 5.48 -20.26
C SER A 405 16.04 4.13 -19.50
N THR A 406 15.24 3.14 -19.90
CA THR A 406 14.45 2.97 -21.13
C THR A 406 13.09 2.37 -20.75
N LEU A 407 12.03 2.72 -21.48
CA LEU A 407 10.73 2.06 -21.34
C LEU A 407 10.71 0.88 -22.32
N ASP A 408 10.55 -0.34 -21.81
CA ASP A 408 9.92 -1.45 -22.52
C ASP A 408 9.31 -2.40 -21.49
N LEU A 409 8.01 -2.65 -21.63
CA LEU A 409 7.20 -3.35 -20.65
C LEU A 409 7.13 -4.84 -21.01
N ILE A 410 8.18 -5.58 -20.67
CA ILE A 410 8.25 -7.05 -20.46
C ILE A 410 9.47 -7.26 -19.53
N LEU A 411 9.28 -7.86 -18.34
CA LEU A 411 10.34 -8.11 -17.34
C LEU A 411 11.60 -8.76 -17.99
N PRO A 412 12.75 -8.05 -18.15
CA PRO A 412 13.68 -7.68 -17.06
C PRO A 412 14.48 -6.36 -17.32
N PRO A 413 15.56 -5.99 -16.57
CA PRO A 413 15.97 -6.35 -15.22
C PRO A 413 15.61 -5.24 -14.20
N ILE A 414 15.80 -5.51 -12.90
CA ILE A 414 15.53 -4.51 -11.86
C ILE A 414 16.59 -3.39 -11.92
N THR A 415 16.19 -2.21 -12.42
CA THR A 415 17.01 -0.98 -12.31
C THR A 415 16.92 -0.43 -10.89
N SER A 416 17.51 -1.16 -9.93
CA SER A 416 17.49 -0.84 -8.51
C SER A 416 18.20 0.48 -8.20
N MET A 417 17.46 1.57 -8.07
CA MET A 417 18.03 2.84 -7.60
C MET A 417 18.29 2.77 -6.09
N PHE A 418 19.46 2.22 -5.71
CA PHE A 418 19.91 2.26 -4.33
C PHE A 418 20.43 3.65 -3.97
N MET A 419 19.64 4.42 -3.22
CA MET A 419 20.13 5.60 -2.50
C MET A 419 20.91 5.14 -1.26
N PHE A 420 22.18 5.55 -1.17
CA PHE A 420 23.00 5.41 0.03
C PHE A 420 23.31 6.80 0.61
N GLU A 421 22.92 7.01 1.87
CA GLU A 421 23.18 8.23 2.64
C GLU A 421 24.59 8.24 3.27
N LYS A 422 25.07 9.46 3.58
CA LYS A 422 26.34 9.75 4.25
C LYS A 422 26.36 9.19 5.68
N PRO A 423 27.22 8.21 6.02
CA PRO A 423 27.29 7.69 7.37
C PRO A 423 28.28 8.50 8.21
N ALA A 424 27.79 9.51 8.93
CA ALA A 424 28.45 9.96 10.13
C ALA A 424 28.27 8.87 11.21
N SER A 425 29.21 7.91 11.25
CA SER A 425 29.31 6.76 12.17
C SER A 425 28.38 5.54 12.01
N LEU A 426 27.21 5.62 11.37
CA LEU A 426 26.31 4.46 11.26
C LEU A 426 26.58 3.53 10.05
N ARG A 427 26.54 2.21 10.27
CA ARG A 427 26.43 1.23 9.18
C ARG A 427 25.02 1.27 8.61
N THR A 428 24.85 1.86 7.42
CA THR A 428 23.56 1.75 6.72
C THR A 428 23.31 0.27 6.37
N SER A 429 22.10 -0.23 6.62
CA SER A 429 21.70 -1.55 6.13
C SER A 429 20.26 -1.52 5.61
N ARG A 430 20.06 -2.03 4.38
CA ARG A 430 18.74 -2.08 3.73
C ARG A 430 18.51 -3.50 3.19
N PRO A 431 17.52 -4.25 3.67
CA PRO A 431 17.09 -5.49 3.03
C PRO A 431 16.36 -5.19 1.71
N THR A 432 16.23 -6.20 0.88
CA THR A 432 15.36 -6.26 -0.30
C THR A 432 14.92 -7.71 -0.43
N ILE A 433 13.61 -7.98 -0.37
CA ILE A 433 13.05 -9.32 -0.60
C ILE A 433 12.60 -9.46 -2.06
N SER A 434 12.49 -10.70 -2.51
CA SER A 434 12.31 -11.07 -3.90
C SER A 434 11.70 -12.47 -3.96
N ASP A 435 10.40 -12.58 -4.19
CA ASP A 435 9.66 -13.84 -4.41
C ASP A 435 8.92 -13.78 -5.76
N ASP A 436 7.94 -14.64 -6.00
CA ASP A 436 7.09 -14.66 -7.20
C ASP A 436 6.00 -13.57 -7.22
N GLY A 437 5.88 -12.78 -6.14
CA GLY A 437 4.85 -11.76 -5.99
C GLY A 437 3.48 -12.28 -5.56
N GLU A 438 3.27 -13.60 -5.46
CA GLU A 438 1.94 -14.22 -5.25
C GLU A 438 1.93 -15.44 -4.31
N ASN A 439 3.07 -15.89 -3.78
CA ASN A 439 3.14 -17.04 -2.85
C ASN A 439 2.49 -16.71 -1.50
N ILE A 440 1.70 -17.63 -0.95
CA ILE A 440 1.02 -17.45 0.35
C ILE A 440 2.02 -17.30 1.51
N GLN A 441 3.13 -18.06 1.49
CA GLN A 441 4.13 -18.09 2.58
C GLN A 441 5.31 -17.15 2.28
N MET A 442 5.22 -15.89 2.73
CA MET A 442 6.19 -14.85 2.39
C MET A 442 7.50 -14.97 3.19
N GLY A 443 8.43 -15.79 2.70
CA GLY A 443 9.80 -15.86 3.22
C GLY A 443 9.99 -16.84 4.39
N GLU A 444 9.11 -17.82 4.56
CA GLU A 444 9.20 -18.83 5.63
C GLU A 444 10.37 -19.80 5.43
N GLU A 445 11.00 -20.22 6.53
CA GLU A 445 12.01 -21.30 6.53
C GLU A 445 11.31 -22.67 6.58
N GLY A 446 11.31 -23.38 5.45
CA GLY A 446 10.73 -24.72 5.31
C GLY A 446 9.76 -24.86 4.12
N GLY A 447 9.25 -23.75 3.60
CA GLY A 447 8.47 -23.71 2.35
C GLY A 447 9.33 -23.84 1.08
N ASN A 448 8.70 -23.71 -0.08
CA ASN A 448 9.41 -23.74 -1.36
C ASN A 448 10.41 -22.58 -1.45
N ARG A 449 11.64 -22.84 -1.91
CA ARG A 449 12.75 -21.85 -1.96
C ARG A 449 12.60 -20.78 -3.06
N ASP A 450 11.38 -20.48 -3.49
CA ASP A 450 11.08 -19.47 -4.51
C ASP A 450 11.11 -18.03 -3.94
N TRP A 451 12.10 -17.74 -3.10
CA TRP A 451 12.38 -16.40 -2.58
C TRP A 451 13.88 -16.16 -2.35
N THR A 452 14.28 -14.89 -2.37
CA THR A 452 15.64 -14.40 -2.06
C THR A 452 15.54 -13.16 -1.18
N LEU A 453 16.40 -13.06 -0.15
CA LEU A 453 16.54 -11.86 0.67
C LEU A 453 17.97 -11.32 0.55
N VAL A 454 18.13 -10.10 0.04
CA VAL A 454 19.43 -9.42 -0.09
C VAL A 454 19.53 -8.30 0.94
N LYS A 455 20.58 -8.31 1.77
CA LYS A 455 20.90 -7.24 2.72
C LYS A 455 22.09 -6.45 2.20
N PHE A 456 21.86 -5.20 1.81
CA PHE A 456 22.92 -4.27 1.44
C PHE A 456 23.47 -3.57 2.68
N ARG A 457 24.77 -3.34 2.73
CA ARG A 457 25.45 -2.53 3.75
C ARG A 457 26.41 -1.55 3.10
N CYS A 458 26.28 -0.25 3.40
CA CYS A 458 27.19 0.79 2.90
C CYS A 458 27.86 1.54 4.06
N TYR A 459 29.18 1.71 3.99
CA TYR A 459 29.99 2.40 4.99
C TYR A 459 31.26 3.00 4.40
N VAL A 460 31.83 4.01 5.08
CA VAL A 460 33.13 4.60 4.75
C VAL A 460 34.23 3.85 5.50
N ASN A 461 35.35 3.59 4.83
CA ASN A 461 36.54 2.94 5.38
C ASN A 461 37.81 3.64 4.85
N GLY A 462 38.32 4.61 5.61
CA GLY A 462 39.37 5.52 5.17
C GLY A 462 38.94 6.33 3.94
N LYS A 463 39.83 6.48 2.96
CA LYS A 463 39.50 7.10 1.65
C LYS A 463 38.74 6.14 0.71
N SER A 464 37.76 5.41 1.22
CA SER A 464 36.96 4.49 0.39
C SER A 464 35.54 4.33 0.91
N VAL A 465 34.59 4.19 0.00
CA VAL A 465 33.23 3.71 0.30
C VAL A 465 33.17 2.23 -0.04
N VAL A 466 32.59 1.43 0.85
CA VAL A 466 32.35 0.01 0.65
C VAL A 466 30.86 -0.25 0.64
N LEU A 467 30.36 -0.81 -0.46
CA LEU A 467 29.01 -1.36 -0.59
C LEU A 467 29.12 -2.89 -0.64
N ARG A 468 28.47 -3.58 0.30
CA ARG A 468 28.48 -5.05 0.41
C ARG A 468 27.07 -5.60 0.36
N SER A 469 26.87 -6.74 -0.28
CA SER A 469 25.65 -7.53 -0.15
C SER A 469 25.87 -8.78 0.71
N GLU A 470 24.80 -9.22 1.36
CA GLU A 470 24.64 -10.55 1.95
C GLU A 470 23.35 -11.12 1.36
N VAL A 471 23.35 -12.37 0.92
CA VAL A 471 22.21 -13.00 0.22
C VAL A 471 21.79 -14.26 0.98
N VAL A 472 20.50 -14.36 1.28
CA VAL A 472 19.83 -15.56 1.82
C VAL A 472 18.94 -16.12 0.71
N ASN A 473 18.92 -17.44 0.54
CA ASN A 473 18.25 -18.17 -0.54
C ASN A 473 18.54 -17.57 -1.95
N PRO A 474 19.81 -17.63 -2.42
CA PRO A 474 20.22 -17.00 -3.69
C PRO A 474 19.64 -17.66 -4.95
N GLU A 475 19.04 -18.84 -4.81
CA GLU A 475 18.57 -19.71 -5.90
C GLU A 475 17.50 -19.02 -6.75
N TYR A 476 16.49 -18.39 -6.11
CA TYR A 476 15.37 -17.76 -6.80
C TYR A 476 15.77 -16.54 -7.65
N ALA A 477 16.42 -15.53 -7.07
CA ALA A 477 16.90 -14.36 -7.84
C ALA A 477 17.90 -14.74 -8.94
N SER A 478 18.63 -15.86 -8.79
CA SER A 478 19.51 -16.41 -9.82
C SER A 478 18.74 -17.09 -10.96
N LYS A 479 17.68 -17.87 -10.64
CA LYS A 479 16.73 -18.46 -11.60
C LYS A 479 16.03 -17.38 -12.43
N MET A 480 15.62 -16.29 -11.78
CA MET A 480 14.99 -15.12 -12.42
C MET A 480 15.98 -14.20 -13.16
N LYS A 481 17.30 -14.48 -13.07
CA LYS A 481 18.40 -13.73 -13.73
C LYS A 481 18.41 -12.22 -13.42
N TRP A 482 17.91 -11.81 -12.25
CA TRP A 482 17.86 -10.39 -11.89
C TRP A 482 19.27 -9.83 -11.67
N SER A 483 19.56 -8.66 -12.25
CA SER A 483 20.81 -7.93 -12.12
C SER A 483 20.59 -6.53 -11.53
N ILE A 484 21.66 -5.94 -11.01
CA ILE A 484 21.70 -4.57 -10.47
C ILE A 484 22.20 -3.64 -11.58
N GLY A 485 21.29 -3.05 -12.37
CA GLY A 485 21.70 -2.24 -13.52
C GLY A 485 22.48 -0.96 -13.15
N LYS A 486 22.16 -0.33 -12.01
CA LYS A 486 22.74 0.96 -11.61
C LYS A 486 22.89 1.09 -10.10
N VAL A 487 23.91 1.82 -9.64
CA VAL A 487 24.05 2.29 -8.25
C VAL A 487 24.33 3.79 -8.25
N THR A 488 23.72 4.55 -7.32
CA THR A 488 23.83 6.02 -7.24
C THR A 488 24.15 6.45 -5.81
N PHE A 489 25.25 7.19 -5.63
CA PHE A 489 25.69 7.65 -4.31
C PHE A 489 25.25 9.10 -4.07
N VAL A 490 24.55 9.34 -2.96
CA VAL A 490 23.95 10.64 -2.61
C VAL A 490 24.62 11.19 -1.35
N ALA A 491 24.54 12.49 -1.12
CA ALA A 491 24.99 13.17 0.11
C ALA A 491 26.50 13.11 0.47
N PHE A 492 27.40 12.75 -0.45
CA PHE A 492 28.84 12.94 -0.25
C PHE A 492 29.25 14.36 -0.67
N GLU A 493 29.33 15.30 0.27
CA GLU A 493 29.74 16.69 -0.02
C GLU A 493 31.19 16.76 -0.53
N ASN A 494 32.11 16.06 0.14
CA ASN A 494 33.54 16.06 -0.17
C ASN A 494 33.92 14.94 -1.16
N MET A 495 33.14 14.75 -2.23
CA MET A 495 33.51 13.89 -3.37
C MET A 495 33.72 14.75 -4.62
N GLU A 496 34.98 14.97 -5.00
CA GLU A 496 35.34 15.66 -6.24
C GLU A 496 35.13 14.73 -7.45
N SER A 497 35.55 13.47 -7.36
CA SER A 497 35.35 12.47 -8.42
C SER A 497 35.41 11.02 -7.92
N LEU A 498 34.88 10.09 -8.74
CA LEU A 498 34.95 8.64 -8.52
C LEU A 498 36.00 8.04 -9.45
N LYS A 499 37.29 8.05 -9.06
CA LYS A 499 38.36 7.56 -9.96
C LYS A 499 38.24 6.08 -10.34
N THR A 500 38.12 5.19 -9.35
CA THR A 500 38.15 3.74 -9.53
C THR A 500 37.21 3.01 -8.58
N TYR A 501 36.61 1.95 -9.10
CA TYR A 501 35.83 0.99 -8.32
C TYR A 501 36.31 -0.45 -8.59
N GLU A 502 36.21 -1.28 -7.56
CA GLU A 502 36.55 -2.71 -7.58
C GLU A 502 35.35 -3.49 -7.06
N VAL A 503 34.78 -4.39 -7.87
CA VAL A 503 33.69 -5.30 -7.48
C VAL A 503 34.21 -6.73 -7.41
N ARG A 504 34.04 -7.36 -6.25
CA ARG A 504 34.37 -8.77 -5.99
C ARG A 504 33.11 -9.60 -5.86
N THR A 505 32.99 -10.67 -6.64
CA THR A 505 31.92 -11.67 -6.55
C THR A 505 32.55 -13.06 -6.42
N GLY A 506 32.66 -13.57 -5.19
CA GLY A 506 33.48 -14.76 -4.91
C GLY A 506 34.94 -14.51 -5.30
N GLU A 507 35.52 -15.41 -6.10
CA GLU A 507 36.90 -15.32 -6.60
C GLU A 507 37.07 -14.35 -7.79
N ARG A 508 35.98 -13.92 -8.43
CA ARG A 508 36.06 -13.01 -9.59
C ARG A 508 36.11 -11.56 -9.13
N CYS A 509 37.15 -10.85 -9.52
CA CYS A 509 37.28 -9.40 -9.38
C CYS A 509 37.14 -8.71 -10.74
N ARG A 510 36.38 -7.62 -10.79
CA ARG A 510 36.32 -6.68 -11.92
C ARG A 510 36.48 -5.27 -11.39
N GLY A 511 37.36 -4.48 -12.00
CA GLY A 511 37.52 -3.07 -11.70
C GLY A 511 37.65 -2.26 -12.98
N GLN A 512 37.21 -1.00 -12.94
CA GLN A 512 37.23 -0.10 -14.09
C GLN A 512 37.39 1.36 -13.59
N GLU A 513 37.92 2.23 -14.45
CA GLU A 513 37.88 3.68 -14.21
C GLU A 513 36.48 4.19 -14.51
N SER A 514 36.00 5.15 -13.70
CA SER A 514 34.68 5.77 -13.89
C SER A 514 34.82 7.24 -14.26
N LEU A 515 34.32 7.61 -15.44
CA LEU A 515 34.26 9.00 -15.90
C LEU A 515 33.03 9.77 -15.35
N PHE A 516 32.08 9.08 -14.71
CA PHE A 516 30.83 9.68 -14.27
C PHE A 516 30.83 10.04 -12.78
N LEU A 517 30.37 11.26 -12.49
CA LEU A 517 30.12 11.75 -11.14
C LEU A 517 28.98 10.94 -10.50
N ARG A 518 29.30 10.15 -9.46
CA ARG A 518 28.37 9.52 -8.49
C ARG A 518 27.46 8.39 -8.99
N ARG A 519 27.60 7.92 -10.24
CA ARG A 519 26.79 6.83 -10.83
C ARG A 519 27.67 5.71 -11.39
N LEU A 520 27.30 4.46 -11.11
CA LEU A 520 27.95 3.25 -11.66
C LEU A 520 26.90 2.38 -12.35
N PHE A 521 27.21 1.89 -13.55
CA PHE A 521 26.38 0.94 -14.31
C PHE A 521 26.96 -0.47 -14.21
N LEU A 522 26.11 -1.44 -13.87
CA LEU A 522 26.52 -2.75 -13.36
C LEU A 522 25.62 -3.89 -13.89
N ASP A 523 25.08 -3.79 -15.09
CA ASP A 523 24.08 -4.73 -15.67
C ASP A 523 24.49 -6.23 -15.64
N TRP A 524 25.79 -6.52 -15.51
CA TRP A 524 26.39 -7.84 -15.36
C TRP A 524 26.36 -8.42 -13.93
N LEU A 525 26.05 -7.60 -12.91
CA LEU A 525 26.08 -7.95 -11.49
C LEU A 525 24.74 -8.55 -11.07
N LEU A 526 24.69 -9.88 -10.93
CA LEU A 526 23.48 -10.60 -10.53
C LEU A 526 23.11 -10.35 -9.06
N LEU A 527 21.84 -10.02 -8.80
CA LEU A 527 21.28 -9.73 -7.49
C LEU A 527 21.40 -10.92 -6.52
N GLY A 528 21.20 -12.14 -7.01
CA GLY A 528 21.37 -13.38 -6.24
C GLY A 528 22.82 -13.70 -5.86
N LYS A 529 23.82 -12.93 -6.31
CA LYS A 529 25.24 -13.15 -5.97
C LYS A 529 25.71 -12.17 -4.90
N LYS A 530 26.34 -12.73 -3.86
CA LYS A 530 27.07 -11.96 -2.85
C LYS A 530 28.20 -11.17 -3.52
N PHE A 531 28.27 -9.87 -3.23
CA PHE A 531 29.33 -9.00 -3.73
C PHE A 531 29.87 -8.04 -2.67
N GLU A 532 31.08 -7.56 -2.91
CA GLU A 532 31.68 -6.43 -2.21
C GLU A 532 32.26 -5.47 -3.24
N MET A 533 31.75 -4.24 -3.26
CA MET A 533 32.20 -3.15 -4.11
C MET A 533 32.94 -2.12 -3.27
N ARG A 534 34.20 -1.87 -3.60
CA ARG A 534 35.04 -0.84 -2.98
C ARG A 534 35.33 0.26 -3.97
N MET A 535 35.02 1.49 -3.61
CA MET A 535 35.29 2.69 -4.41
C MET A 535 36.31 3.55 -3.68
N LYS A 536 37.33 4.05 -4.39
CA LYS A 536 38.28 5.01 -3.80
C LYS A 536 37.72 6.43 -3.93
N LEU A 537 37.74 7.15 -2.81
CA LEU A 537 37.42 8.57 -2.76
C LEU A 537 38.70 9.38 -3.04
N THR A 538 38.57 10.45 -3.83
CA THR A 538 39.54 11.54 -3.92
C THR A 538 38.85 12.83 -3.51
#